data_AF-A0A0K8UIH0-F1
#
_entry.id   AF-A0A0K8UIH0-F1
#
_cell.length_a   1.000
_cell.length_b   1.000
_cell.length_c   1.000
_cell.angle_alpha   90.00
_cell.angle_beta   90.00
_cell.angle_gamma   90.00
#
_symmetry.space_group_name_H-M   'P 1'
#
loop_
_entity.id
_entity.type
_entity.pdbx_description
1 polymer ?
#
loop_
_entity_poly.entity_id
_entity_poly.type
_entity_poly.pdbx_seq_one_letter_code
_entity_poly.pdbx_strand_id
1 'polypeptide(L)'
;MMKMHSVLFCLSLFTISCSAQFYFHQPVPLPYQQHQYLQYRTSPPDFKPISEPNQEGPPHPSVVANAERESLLPPELSKSRRFYSNPRIAAALAKESLLTPKEMAVIDREAEKIDRNQIYKIFHNAGWA
;
A
#
# COMPACT_ATOMS: atom_id res chain seq x y z
N MET A 1 36.59 -36.13 -13.68
CA MET A 1 36.25 -36.65 -12.33
C MET A 1 36.51 -35.56 -11.31
N MET A 2 35.46 -34.95 -10.75
CA MET A 2 35.61 -34.01 -9.63
C MET A 2 36.05 -34.79 -8.39
N LYS A 3 37.12 -34.36 -7.73
CA LYS A 3 37.62 -34.99 -6.51
C LYS A 3 36.60 -34.78 -5.40
N MET A 4 36.29 -35.83 -4.63
CA MET A 4 35.26 -35.86 -3.59
C MET A 4 35.39 -34.70 -2.58
N HIS A 5 36.61 -34.24 -2.32
CA HIS A 5 36.88 -33.06 -1.47
C HIS A 5 36.35 -31.73 -2.05
N SER A 6 36.33 -31.58 -3.37
CA SER A 6 35.81 -30.38 -4.03
C SER A 6 34.28 -30.29 -3.94
N VAL A 7 33.60 -31.44 -3.92
CA VAL A 7 32.14 -31.50 -3.77
C VAL A 7 31.73 -31.15 -2.34
N LEU A 8 32.45 -31.67 -1.35
CA LEU A 8 32.22 -31.36 0.06
C LEU A 8 32.47 -29.87 0.37
N PHE A 9 33.48 -29.25 -0.24
CA PHE A 9 33.75 -27.82 -0.08
C PHE A 9 32.67 -26.93 -0.73
N CYS A 10 32.11 -27.34 -1.87
CA CYS A 10 30.99 -26.59 -2.48
C CYS A 10 29.70 -26.68 -1.65
N LEU A 11 29.43 -27.84 -1.03
CA LEU A 11 28.25 -28.01 -0.18
C LEU A 11 28.33 -27.18 1.11
N SER A 12 29.51 -27.03 1.71
CA SER A 12 29.69 -26.16 2.88
C SER A 12 29.51 -24.67 2.54
N LEU A 13 29.98 -24.22 1.38
CA LEU A 13 29.77 -22.84 0.92
C LEU A 13 28.29 -22.52 0.64
N PHE A 14 27.53 -23.49 0.10
CA PHE A 14 26.10 -23.28 -0.20
C PHE A 14 25.24 -23.16 1.06
N THR A 15 25.56 -23.92 2.12
CA THR A 15 24.81 -23.89 3.38
C THR A 15 25.02 -22.59 4.18
N ILE A 16 26.20 -21.99 4.12
CA ILE A 16 26.49 -20.69 4.75
C ILE A 16 25.71 -19.54 4.10
N SER A 17 25.49 -19.60 2.77
CA SER A 17 24.75 -18.54 2.06
C SER A 17 23.25 -18.54 2.37
N CYS A 18 22.68 -19.71 2.72
CA CYS A 18 21.25 -19.85 3.00
C CYS A 18 20.83 -19.28 4.36
N SER A 19 21.74 -19.23 5.34
CA SER A 19 21.46 -18.65 6.66
C SER A 19 21.66 -17.13 6.74
N ALA A 20 22.37 -16.51 5.79
CA ALA A 20 22.56 -15.06 5.78
C ALA A 20 21.27 -14.27 5.42
N GLN A 21 20.32 -14.90 4.74
CA GLN A 21 19.07 -14.22 4.33
C GLN A 21 18.06 -14.03 5.48
N PHE A 22 18.20 -14.77 6.58
CA PHE A 22 17.30 -14.64 7.73
C PHE A 22 17.72 -13.56 8.74
N TYR A 23 19.00 -13.15 8.77
CA TYR A 23 19.48 -12.16 9.74
C TYR A 23 19.18 -10.70 9.34
N PHE A 24 18.92 -10.40 8.06
CA PHE A 24 18.64 -9.04 7.61
C PHE A 24 17.17 -8.60 7.77
N HIS A 25 16.30 -9.47 8.27
CA HIS A 25 14.89 -9.16 8.52
C HIS A 25 14.58 -8.97 10.03
N GLN A 26 15.51 -8.42 10.82
CA GLN A 26 15.13 -7.91 12.14
C GLN A 26 14.37 -6.58 11.98
N PRO A 27 13.09 -6.48 12.41
CA PRO A 27 12.50 -5.17 12.62
C PRO A 27 13.27 -4.48 13.73
N VAL A 28 13.84 -3.31 13.44
CA VAL A 28 14.41 -2.43 14.46
C VAL A 28 13.37 -2.23 15.56
N PRO A 29 13.65 -2.57 16.84
CA PRO A 29 12.76 -2.20 17.92
C PRO A 29 12.82 -0.68 18.05
N LEU A 30 11.81 0.01 17.51
CA LEU A 30 11.62 1.42 17.85
C LEU A 30 11.31 1.50 19.35
N PRO A 31 11.89 2.46 20.10
CA PRO A 31 11.44 2.71 21.44
C PRO A 31 9.94 3.00 21.37
N TYR A 32 9.14 2.18 22.07
CA TYR A 32 7.71 2.42 22.24
C TYR A 32 7.54 3.79 22.88
N GLN A 33 7.26 4.82 22.08
CA GLN A 33 6.66 6.02 22.62
C GLN A 33 5.22 5.68 22.93
N GLN A 34 4.89 5.70 24.22
CA GLN A 34 3.55 5.60 24.74
C GLN A 34 2.74 6.79 24.18
N HIS A 35 2.07 6.58 23.05
CA HIS A 35 1.18 7.58 22.50
C HIS A 35 -0.06 7.65 23.39
N GLN A 36 -0.15 8.71 24.18
CA GLN A 36 -1.41 9.13 24.78
C GLN A 36 -2.43 9.25 23.64
N TYR A 37 -3.43 8.38 23.65
CA TYR A 37 -4.59 8.51 22.78
C TYR A 37 -5.30 9.79 23.20
N LEU A 38 -5.03 10.88 22.47
CA LEU A 38 -5.80 12.11 22.60
C LEU A 38 -7.23 11.78 22.18
N GLN A 39 -8.15 11.80 23.13
CA GLN A 39 -9.58 11.86 22.82
C GLN A 39 -9.81 13.09 21.95
N TYR A 40 -10.14 12.87 20.67
CA TYR A 40 -10.43 13.95 19.72
C TYR A 40 -11.77 14.58 20.09
N ARG A 41 -11.71 15.58 20.97
CA ARG A 41 -12.82 16.51 21.28
C ARG A 41 -12.73 17.81 20.46
N THR A 42 -11.81 17.87 19.52
CA THR A 42 -11.56 19.03 18.65
C THR A 42 -11.58 18.58 17.21
N SER A 43 -11.96 19.50 16.31
CA SER A 43 -12.03 19.33 14.85
C SER A 43 -10.91 18.45 14.29
N PRO A 44 -11.18 17.66 13.23
CA PRO A 44 -10.21 16.73 12.66
C PRO A 44 -8.85 17.40 12.54
N PRO A 45 -7.75 16.72 12.94
CA PRO A 45 -6.42 17.29 12.79
C PRO A 45 -6.30 17.77 11.35
N ASP A 46 -5.85 19.01 11.18
CA ASP A 46 -5.67 19.63 9.88
C ASP A 46 -4.67 18.77 9.13
N PHE A 47 -5.21 17.81 8.36
CA PHE A 47 -4.47 16.76 7.71
C PHE A 47 -3.79 17.45 6.55
N LYS A 48 -2.65 18.10 6.81
CA LYS A 48 -1.86 18.67 5.74
C LYS A 48 -1.45 17.49 4.87
N PRO A 49 -1.92 17.40 3.62
CA PRO A 49 -1.46 16.37 2.71
C PRO A 49 0.07 16.45 2.70
N ILE A 50 0.76 15.31 2.66
CA ILE A 50 2.21 15.31 2.46
C ILE A 50 2.43 15.81 1.03
N SER A 51 2.56 17.12 0.89
CA SER A 51 2.81 17.82 -0.36
C SER A 51 4.22 17.49 -0.82
N GLU A 52 4.35 16.39 -1.55
CA GLU A 52 5.39 16.20 -2.56
C GLU A 52 4.85 16.69 -3.91
N PRO A 53 5.71 17.18 -4.81
CA PRO A 53 5.37 18.10 -5.91
C PRO A 53 4.46 17.54 -7.01
N ASN A 54 3.96 16.31 -6.89
CA ASN A 54 3.08 15.68 -7.88
C ASN A 54 1.61 15.56 -7.41
N GLN A 55 1.27 16.09 -6.22
CA GLN A 55 -0.11 16.18 -5.74
C GLN A 55 -0.65 17.62 -5.82
N GLU A 56 -0.77 18.16 -7.03
CA GLU A 56 -1.18 19.56 -7.23
C GLU A 56 -2.70 19.77 -7.33
N GLY A 57 -3.53 18.78 -6.97
CA GLY A 57 -4.97 18.85 -7.20
C GLY A 57 -5.83 18.23 -6.09
N PRO A 58 -7.09 18.68 -5.96
CA PRO A 58 -8.06 18.03 -5.09
C PRO A 58 -8.26 16.56 -5.52
N PRO A 59 -8.61 15.66 -4.58
CA PRO A 59 -8.89 14.27 -4.89
C PRO A 59 -10.04 14.16 -5.91
N HIS A 60 -9.99 13.13 -6.74
CA HIS A 60 -11.00 12.86 -7.75
C HIS A 60 -12.42 12.83 -7.13
N PRO A 61 -13.45 13.42 -7.77
CA PRO A 61 -14.81 13.49 -7.21
C PRO A 61 -15.38 12.11 -6.82
N SER A 62 -15.11 11.07 -7.61
CA SER A 62 -15.49 9.69 -7.28
C SER A 62 -14.88 9.19 -5.96
N VAL A 63 -13.66 9.62 -5.61
CA VAL A 63 -13.00 9.27 -4.34
C VAL A 63 -13.69 9.98 -3.18
N VAL A 64 -13.99 11.27 -3.35
CA VAL A 64 -14.72 12.07 -2.36
C VAL A 64 -16.09 11.46 -2.09
N ALA A 65 -16.87 11.20 -3.15
CA ALA A 65 -18.19 10.59 -3.02
C ALA A 65 -18.13 9.19 -2.38
N ASN A 66 -17.08 8.41 -2.65
CA ASN A 66 -16.89 7.11 -1.99
C ASN A 66 -16.62 7.28 -0.49
N ALA A 67 -15.72 8.19 -0.12
CA ALA A 67 -15.38 8.46 1.27
C ALA A 67 -16.60 8.96 2.06
N GLU A 68 -17.42 9.83 1.46
CA GLU A 68 -18.69 10.28 2.04
C GLU A 68 -19.64 9.12 2.29
N ARG A 69 -19.85 8.24 1.30
CA ARG A 69 -20.72 7.06 1.47
C ARG A 69 -20.17 6.11 2.52
N GLU A 70 -18.86 5.89 2.56
CA GLU A 70 -18.23 5.04 3.57
C GLU A 70 -18.33 5.62 4.99
N SER A 71 -18.37 6.95 5.13
CA SER A 71 -18.53 7.61 6.43
C SER A 71 -19.89 7.34 7.07
N LEU A 72 -20.91 7.06 6.25
CA LEU A 72 -22.26 6.72 6.68
C LEU A 72 -22.41 5.24 7.05
N LEU A 73 -21.43 4.40 6.72
CA LEU A 73 -21.49 2.98 7.02
C LEU A 73 -21.18 2.71 8.50
N PRO A 74 -21.85 1.72 9.11
CA PRO A 74 -21.49 1.29 10.45
C PRO A 74 -20.07 0.69 10.47
N PRO A 75 -19.37 0.70 11.64
CA PRO A 75 -17.97 0.25 11.75
C PRO A 75 -17.72 -1.19 11.27
N GLU A 76 -18.73 -2.05 11.29
CA GLU A 76 -18.71 -3.42 10.80
C GLU A 76 -18.61 -3.50 9.28
N LEU A 77 -19.17 -2.53 8.57
CA LEU A 77 -19.21 -2.51 7.09
C LEU A 77 -18.20 -1.54 6.48
N SER A 78 -17.65 -0.61 7.28
CA SER A 78 -16.61 0.33 6.85
C SER A 78 -15.25 -0.39 6.70
N LYS A 79 -14.98 -0.88 5.48
CA LYS A 79 -13.72 -1.57 5.15
C LYS A 79 -12.50 -0.66 5.31
N SER A 80 -12.60 0.57 4.82
CA SER A 80 -11.53 1.56 4.91
C SER A 80 -11.18 1.89 6.36
N ARG A 81 -12.17 2.10 7.23
CA ARG A 81 -11.94 2.39 8.65
C ARG A 81 -11.15 1.27 9.33
N ARG A 82 -11.50 0.00 9.12
CA ARG A 82 -10.77 -1.12 9.74
C ARG A 82 -9.33 -1.20 9.28
N PHE A 83 -9.08 -0.98 8.00
CA PHE A 83 -7.74 -1.09 7.42
C PHE A 83 -6.86 0.12 7.78
N TYR A 84 -7.36 1.34 7.56
CA TYR A 84 -6.58 2.57 7.77
C TYR A 84 -6.51 3.02 9.24
N SER A 85 -7.33 2.49 10.14
CA SER A 85 -7.22 2.80 11.59
C SER A 85 -5.95 2.25 12.23
N ASN A 86 -5.29 1.26 11.63
CA ASN A 86 -4.06 0.71 12.17
C ASN A 86 -2.88 1.64 11.85
N PRO A 87 -2.21 2.23 12.86
CA PRO A 87 -1.14 3.19 12.63
C PRO A 87 0.06 2.57 11.90
N ARG A 88 0.31 1.27 12.08
CA ARG A 88 1.41 0.57 11.39
C ARG A 88 1.12 0.43 9.90
N ILE A 89 -0.13 0.17 9.53
CA ILE A 89 -0.55 0.05 8.13
C ILE A 89 -0.47 1.44 7.48
N ALA A 90 -1.06 2.46 8.10
CA ALA A 90 -1.01 3.82 7.59
C ALA A 90 0.44 4.31 7.37
N ALA A 91 1.33 4.06 8.33
CA ALA A 91 2.75 4.43 8.20
C ALA A 91 3.49 3.66 7.09
N ALA A 92 3.15 2.38 6.88
CA ALA A 92 3.75 1.58 5.82
C ALA A 92 3.30 2.05 4.42
N LEU A 93 2.02 2.41 4.26
CA LEU A 93 1.46 2.87 2.98
C LEU A 93 1.96 4.26 2.57
N ALA A 94 2.23 5.13 3.56
CA ALA A 94 2.83 6.42 3.34
C ALA A 94 4.31 6.33 2.90
N LYS A 95 4.94 5.16 3.02
CA LYS A 95 6.35 4.96 2.70
C LYS A 95 6.52 4.46 1.26
N GLU A 96 7.44 5.06 0.54
CA GLU A 96 7.87 4.58 -0.77
C GLU A 96 8.75 3.33 -0.64
N SER A 97 8.57 2.38 -1.56
CA SER A 97 9.36 1.15 -1.66
C SER A 97 10.28 1.23 -2.87
N LEU A 98 11.33 0.40 -2.89
CA LEU A 98 12.25 0.30 -4.02
C LEU A 98 11.54 -0.08 -5.33
N LEU A 99 10.44 -0.82 -5.24
CA LEU A 99 9.72 -1.36 -6.39
C LEU A 99 8.41 -0.63 -6.68
N THR A 100 7.88 0.14 -5.74
CA THR A 100 6.55 0.73 -5.86
C THR A 100 6.49 2.10 -5.17
N PRO A 101 5.80 3.07 -5.77
CA PRO A 101 5.54 4.35 -5.12
C PRO A 101 4.70 4.17 -3.86
N LYS A 102 4.75 5.15 -2.97
CA LYS A 102 3.85 5.25 -1.81
C LYS A 102 2.38 5.36 -2.26
N GLU A 103 1.45 5.03 -1.38
CA GLU A 103 0.04 5.32 -1.64
C GLU A 103 -0.18 6.84 -1.71
N MET A 104 -0.89 7.28 -2.74
CA MET A 104 -1.20 8.67 -3.00
C MET A 104 -2.69 8.84 -3.31
N ALA A 105 -3.22 10.03 -3.00
CA ALA A 105 -4.58 10.38 -3.37
C ALA A 105 -4.74 10.32 -4.89
N VAL A 106 -5.80 9.67 -5.36
CA VAL A 106 -6.12 9.59 -6.78
C VAL A 106 -6.69 10.95 -7.21
N ILE A 107 -5.95 11.65 -8.06
CA ILE A 107 -6.35 12.94 -8.64
C ILE A 107 -7.06 12.66 -9.96
N ASP A 108 -6.39 11.94 -10.87
CA ASP A 108 -6.93 11.55 -12.16
C ASP A 108 -7.11 10.03 -12.23
N ARG A 109 -8.26 9.59 -12.75
CA ARG A 109 -8.56 8.18 -12.97
C ARG A 109 -8.36 7.85 -14.45
N GLU A 110 -7.28 7.16 -14.78
CA GLU A 110 -6.99 6.72 -16.16
C GLU A 110 -8.16 5.95 -16.80
N ALA A 111 -8.88 5.16 -15.99
CA ALA A 111 -10.04 4.39 -16.46
C ALA A 111 -11.24 5.25 -16.89
N GLU A 112 -11.28 6.54 -16.53
CA GLU A 112 -12.32 7.48 -16.98
C GLU A 112 -11.98 8.12 -18.32
N LYS A 113 -10.72 8.07 -18.76
CA LYS A 113 -10.30 8.49 -20.10
C LYS A 113 -10.83 7.56 -21.20
N ILE A 114 -11.22 6.34 -20.83
CA ILE A 114 -11.74 5.33 -21.75
C ILE A 114 -13.26 5.43 -21.82
N ASP A 115 -13.79 5.78 -23.00
CA ASP A 115 -15.22 5.84 -23.26
C ASP A 115 -15.89 4.47 -23.05
N ARG A 116 -16.96 4.45 -22.25
CA ARG A 116 -17.71 3.23 -21.93
C ARG A 116 -18.32 2.58 -23.17
N ASN A 117 -18.67 3.37 -24.20
CA ASN A 117 -19.17 2.81 -25.45
C ASN A 117 -18.08 2.06 -26.21
N GLN A 118 -16.82 2.51 -26.13
CA GLN A 118 -15.70 1.80 -26.73
C GLN A 118 -15.44 0.48 -26.02
N ILE A 119 -15.51 0.47 -24.69
CA ILE A 119 -15.44 -0.76 -23.90
C ILE A 119 -16.56 -1.71 -24.34
N TYR A 120 -17.82 -1.25 -24.39
CA TYR A 120 -18.94 -2.07 -24.83
C TYR A 120 -18.71 -2.70 -26.22
N LYS A 121 -18.24 -1.91 -27.20
CA LYS A 121 -17.95 -2.41 -28.56
C LYS A 121 -16.89 -3.51 -28.57
N ILE A 122 -15.82 -3.37 -27.78
CA ILE A 122 -14.76 -4.37 -27.68
C ILE A 122 -15.33 -5.69 -27.15
N PHE A 123 -16.11 -5.62 -26.08
CA PHE A 123 -16.71 -6.78 -25.44
C PHE A 123 -17.73 -7.48 -26.35
N HIS A 124 -18.62 -6.72 -26.97
CA HIS A 124 -19.61 -7.23 -27.91
C HIS A 124 -18.96 -7.95 -29.11
N ASN A 125 -17.92 -7.34 -29.70
CA ASN A 125 -17.20 -7.92 -30.83
C ASN A 125 -16.35 -9.14 -30.43
N ALA A 126 -15.95 -9.25 -29.15
CA ALA A 126 -15.27 -10.43 -28.60
C ALA A 126 -16.22 -11.60 -28.30
N GLY A 127 -17.53 -11.44 -28.53
CA GLY A 127 -18.54 -12.45 -28.26
C GLY A 127 -18.95 -12.53 -26.78
N TRP A 128 -18.63 -11.52 -25.99
CA TRP A 128 -19.14 -11.38 -24.62
C TRP A 128 -20.46 -10.61 -24.68
N ALA A 129 -21.52 -11.23 -24.16
CA ALA A 129 -22.90 -10.78 -24.25
C ALA A 129 -23.21 -9.62 -23.28
#